data_AF-A0A3Q3WPX6-F1
#
_entry.id   AF-A0A3Q3WPX6-F1
#
_cell.length_a   1.000
_cell.length_b   1.000
_cell.length_c   1.000
_cell.angle_alpha   90.00
_cell.angle_beta   90.00
_cell.angle_gamma   90.00
#
_symmetry.space_group_name_H-M   'P 1'
#
loop_
_entity.id
_entity.type
_entity.pdbx_description
1 polymer ?
#
loop_
_entity_poly.entity_id
_entity_poly.type
_entity_poly.pdbx_seq_one_letter_code
_entity_poly.pdbx_strand_id
1 'polypeptide(L)'
;MMKMKSNQTRTYDGDGYKKRAACLCFRSETEEEVLLVSSSRHPDKWIVPGGGMEPEEEPNVAAAREVCEEVSPQTVLEDWEDSVNIGRKREWFKIDDAIQVLRCHKPVQATYFEALRESCLTSNGTPLVATIGGDLSPTYSINQSSVSGIR
;
A
#
# COMPACT_ATOMS: atom_id res chain seq x y z
N MET A 1 18.08 -5.30 -8.64
CA MET A 1 17.35 -6.28 -9.47
C MET A 1 15.91 -5.80 -9.59
N MET A 2 15.32 -5.72 -10.79
CA MET A 2 13.90 -5.36 -10.91
C MET A 2 13.01 -6.57 -10.59
N LYS A 3 11.94 -6.38 -9.80
CA LYS A 3 10.94 -7.44 -9.56
C LYS A 3 10.25 -7.77 -10.89
N MET A 4 10.56 -8.93 -11.46
CA MET A 4 9.85 -9.49 -12.61
C MET A 4 8.80 -10.47 -12.10
N LYS A 5 7.53 -10.07 -12.08
CA LYS A 5 6.41 -11.00 -11.85
C LYS A 5 5.99 -11.53 -13.22
N SER A 6 6.39 -12.76 -13.57
CA SER A 6 6.08 -13.36 -14.88
C SER A 6 4.61 -13.72 -15.07
N ASN A 7 3.85 -13.84 -13.98
CA ASN A 7 2.47 -14.36 -14.00
C ASN A 7 1.40 -13.30 -13.66
N GLN A 8 1.79 -12.05 -13.36
CA GLN A 8 0.84 -11.02 -12.97
C GLN A 8 0.37 -10.19 -14.18
N THR A 9 -0.89 -10.38 -14.57
CA THR A 9 -1.53 -9.59 -15.63
C THR A 9 -1.84 -8.18 -15.13
N ARG A 10 -1.38 -7.16 -15.85
CA ARG A 10 -1.66 -5.76 -15.50
C ARG A 10 -3.06 -5.37 -15.96
N THR A 11 -3.86 -4.82 -15.04
CA THR A 11 -5.18 -4.26 -15.36
C THR A 11 -5.16 -2.72 -15.41
N TYR A 12 -6.09 -2.16 -16.18
CA TYR A 12 -6.23 -0.72 -16.40
C TYR A 12 -7.69 -0.29 -16.23
N ASP A 13 -7.93 0.96 -15.85
CA ASP A 13 -9.26 1.57 -15.82
C ASP A 13 -9.69 2.09 -17.21
N GLY A 14 -10.89 2.69 -17.28
CA GLY A 14 -11.45 3.21 -18.53
C GLY A 14 -10.65 4.36 -19.14
N ASP A 15 -9.83 5.04 -18.34
CA ASP A 15 -8.96 6.14 -18.77
C ASP A 15 -7.53 5.66 -19.09
N GLY A 16 -7.26 4.36 -18.95
CA GLY A 16 -5.97 3.73 -19.24
C GLY A 16 -4.96 3.79 -18.10
N TYR A 17 -5.35 4.19 -16.88
CA TYR A 17 -4.46 4.11 -15.72
C TYR A 17 -4.38 2.70 -15.18
N LYS A 18 -3.18 2.30 -14.76
CA LYS A 18 -2.98 0.99 -14.14
C LYS A 18 -3.71 0.92 -12.79
N LYS A 19 -4.57 -0.09 -12.62
CA LYS A 19 -5.24 -0.35 -11.34
C LYS A 19 -4.24 -0.90 -10.33
N ARG A 20 -4.26 -0.34 -9.12
CA ARG A 20 -3.37 -0.71 -8.02
C ARG A 20 -4.12 -0.75 -6.70
N ALA A 21 -3.64 -1.60 -5.81
CA ALA A 21 -4.10 -1.68 -4.43
C ALA A 21 -2.90 -1.65 -3.49
N ALA A 22 -3.09 -1.04 -2.32
CA ALA A 22 -2.06 -0.86 -1.31
C ALA A 22 -2.70 -0.91 0.08
N CYS A 23 -1.87 -1.09 1.12
CA CYS A 23 -2.32 -1.26 2.48
C CYS A 23 -1.39 -0.48 3.43
N LEU A 24 -1.98 0.16 4.44
CA LEU A 24 -1.28 0.79 5.55
C LEU A 24 -1.19 -0.23 6.69
N CYS A 25 -0.08 -0.97 6.72
CA CYS A 25 0.11 -2.02 7.71
C CYS A 25 0.53 -1.40 9.05
N PHE A 26 -0.43 -1.15 9.94
CA PHE A 26 -0.15 -0.66 11.29
C PHE A 26 0.32 -1.76 12.24
N ARG A 27 1.12 -1.39 13.22
CA ARG A 27 1.63 -2.30 14.24
C ARG A 27 0.56 -2.72 15.25
N SER A 28 -0.38 -1.83 15.51
CA SER A 28 -1.43 -1.96 16.52
C SER A 28 -2.64 -1.11 16.14
N GLU A 29 -3.74 -1.31 16.87
CA GLU A 29 -4.98 -0.53 16.74
C GLU A 29 -4.82 0.97 17.07
N THR A 30 -3.69 1.36 17.67
CA THR A 30 -3.37 2.77 17.94
C THR A 30 -2.87 3.53 16.70
N GLU A 31 -2.55 2.82 15.61
CA GLU A 31 -2.16 3.41 14.32
C GLU A 31 -0.96 4.40 14.39
N GLU A 32 -0.06 4.23 15.37
CA GLU A 32 1.09 5.12 15.59
C GLU A 32 2.32 4.76 14.74
N GLU A 33 2.44 3.50 14.37
CA GLU A 33 3.57 2.96 13.61
C GLU A 33 3.06 2.17 12.40
N VAL A 34 3.66 2.41 11.24
CA VAL A 34 3.33 1.77 9.96
C VAL A 34 4.56 1.05 9.39
N LEU A 35 4.33 -0.07 8.72
CA LEU A 35 5.38 -0.82 8.04
C LEU A 35 5.54 -0.33 6.59
N LEU A 36 6.74 0.15 6.27
CA LEU A 36 7.13 0.48 4.90
C LEU A 36 8.11 -0.55 4.36
N VAL A 37 8.18 -0.65 3.03
CA VAL A 37 9.10 -1.53 2.32
C VAL A 37 10.02 -0.74 1.40
N SER A 38 11.22 -1.25 1.14
CA SER A 38 12.14 -0.60 0.19
C SER A 38 11.61 -0.76 -1.24
N SER A 39 11.80 0.28 -2.07
CA SER A 39 11.46 0.22 -3.49
C SER A 39 12.34 -0.81 -4.21
N SER A 40 11.72 -1.66 -5.03
CA SER A 40 12.45 -2.63 -5.85
C SER A 40 13.38 -1.98 -6.89
N ARG A 41 13.11 -0.74 -7.29
CA ARG A 41 13.96 0.03 -8.23
C ARG A 41 15.02 0.86 -7.53
N HIS A 42 14.75 1.32 -6.32
CA HIS A 42 15.60 2.21 -5.54
C HIS A 42 15.64 1.71 -4.08
N PRO A 43 16.54 0.78 -3.74
CA PRO A 43 16.56 0.14 -2.42
C PRO A 43 16.81 1.10 -1.24
N ASP A 44 17.28 2.31 -1.53
CA ASP A 44 17.48 3.44 -0.62
C ASP A 44 16.19 4.21 -0.30
N LYS A 45 15.08 3.91 -1.00
CA LYS A 45 13.80 4.63 -0.89
C LYS A 45 12.72 3.73 -0.32
N TRP A 46 11.90 4.30 0.54
CA TRP A 46 10.75 3.63 1.16
C TRP A 46 9.46 3.88 0.38
N ILE A 47 8.56 2.89 0.39
CA ILE A 47 7.24 2.94 -0.22
C ILE A 47 6.22 2.22 0.67
N VAL A 48 4.96 2.61 0.55
CA VAL A 48 3.82 1.84 1.09
C VAL A 48 3.70 0.54 0.29
N PRO A 49 3.54 -0.62 0.96
CA PRO A 49 3.40 -1.90 0.28
C PRO A 49 2.14 -1.95 -0.57
N GLY A 50 2.27 -2.46 -1.79
CA GLY A 50 1.18 -2.52 -2.74
C GLY A 50 1.58 -2.68 -4.20
N GLY A 51 0.66 -3.21 -5.00
CA GLY A 51 0.95 -3.67 -6.36
C GLY A 51 -0.19 -3.49 -7.34
N GLY A 52 -0.13 -4.24 -8.44
CA GLY A 52 -1.16 -4.19 -9.49
C GLY A 52 -2.33 -5.10 -9.14
N MET A 53 -3.54 -4.66 -9.45
CA MET A 53 -4.72 -5.53 -9.37
C MET A 53 -4.73 -6.50 -10.55
N GLU A 54 -5.15 -7.73 -10.30
CA GLU A 54 -5.40 -8.75 -11.32
C GLU A 54 -6.82 -8.65 -11.90
N PRO A 55 -7.09 -9.25 -13.07
CA PRO A 55 -8.43 -9.24 -13.66
C PRO A 55 -9.46 -9.85 -12.69
N GLU A 56 -10.62 -9.20 -12.56
CA GLU A 56 -11.72 -9.63 -11.67
C GLU A 56 -11.35 -9.68 -10.18
N GLU A 57 -10.17 -9.16 -9.79
CA GLU A 57 -9.73 -9.10 -8.40
C GLU A 57 -10.35 -7.88 -7.69
N GLU A 58 -10.95 -8.12 -6.53
CA GLU A 58 -11.43 -7.05 -5.65
C GLU A 58 -10.26 -6.25 -5.05
N PRO A 59 -10.36 -4.91 -4.91
CA PRO A 59 -9.28 -4.07 -4.38
C PRO A 59 -8.72 -4.54 -3.03
N ASN A 60 -9.59 -5.00 -2.15
CA ASN A 60 -9.27 -5.52 -0.83
C ASN A 60 -8.43 -6.80 -0.90
N VAL A 61 -8.80 -7.70 -1.82
CA VAL A 61 -8.09 -8.95 -2.07
C VAL A 61 -6.71 -8.66 -2.67
N ALA A 62 -6.64 -7.74 -3.62
CA ALA A 62 -5.40 -7.29 -4.22
C ALA A 62 -4.44 -6.67 -3.19
N ALA A 63 -4.95 -5.81 -2.30
CA ALA A 63 -4.16 -5.22 -1.23
C ALA A 63 -3.60 -6.28 -0.28
N ALA A 64 -4.45 -7.22 0.17
CA ALA A 64 -4.04 -8.30 1.07
C ALA A 64 -2.98 -9.21 0.44
N ARG A 65 -3.16 -9.59 -0.84
CA ARG A 65 -2.18 -10.40 -1.59
C ARG A 65 -0.83 -9.69 -1.70
N GLU A 66 -0.84 -8.43 -2.13
CA GLU A 66 0.41 -7.66 -2.28
C GLU A 66 1.12 -7.45 -0.94
N VAL A 67 0.38 -7.23 0.15
CA VAL A 67 0.98 -7.15 1.50
C VAL A 67 1.59 -8.49 1.91
N CYS A 68 0.91 -9.61 1.62
CA CYS A 68 1.44 -10.92 1.93
C CYS A 68 2.79 -11.16 1.24
N GLU A 69 2.85 -10.84 -0.07
CA GLU A 69 4.07 -10.92 -0.88
C GLU A 69 5.17 -9.96 -0.39
N GLU A 70 4.81 -8.70 -0.07
CA GLU A 70 5.76 -7.61 0.20
C GLU A 70 6.15 -7.46 1.67
N VAL A 71 5.41 -8.07 2.59
CA VAL A 71 5.48 -7.71 4.01
C VAL A 71 5.33 -8.90 4.93
N SER A 72 4.68 -9.99 4.50
CA SER A 72 4.41 -11.22 5.29
C SER A 72 4.05 -10.90 6.76
N PRO A 73 2.82 -10.41 7.04
CA PRO A 73 2.44 -9.85 8.33
C PRO A 73 2.32 -10.86 9.49
N GLN A 74 2.39 -12.17 9.25
CA GLN A 74 2.08 -13.21 10.24
C GLN A 74 3.28 -14.06 10.70
N THR A 75 4.45 -13.96 10.07
CA THR A 75 5.55 -14.90 10.34
C THR A 75 6.84 -14.19 10.77
N VAL A 76 7.26 -14.46 12.00
CA VAL A 76 8.63 -14.29 12.51
C VAL A 76 9.65 -15.23 11.84
N LEU A 77 9.26 -15.95 10.79
CA LEU A 77 10.20 -16.74 9.98
C LEU A 77 11.05 -15.77 9.14
N GLU A 78 12.36 -15.90 9.30
CA GLU A 78 13.37 -14.90 8.96
C GLU A 78 13.53 -14.60 7.46
N ASP A 79 12.78 -15.23 6.57
CA ASP A 79 12.93 -15.09 5.11
C ASP A 79 11.56 -15.01 4.42
N TRP A 80 11.11 -13.78 4.12
CA TRP A 80 9.86 -13.52 3.40
C TRP A 80 10.10 -13.33 1.88
N GLU A 81 9.08 -13.58 1.05
CA GLU A 81 9.24 -13.84 -0.39
C GLU A 81 10.08 -12.78 -1.15
N ASP A 82 9.82 -11.47 -1.04
CA ASP A 82 10.67 -10.50 -1.74
C ASP A 82 12.02 -10.21 -1.05
N SER A 83 12.17 -10.47 0.25
CA SER A 83 13.51 -10.43 0.87
C SER A 83 14.39 -11.48 0.22
N VAL A 84 13.88 -12.70 0.05
CA VAL A 84 14.59 -13.81 -0.59
C VAL A 84 14.80 -13.54 -2.08
N ASN A 85 13.77 -13.12 -2.79
CA ASN A 85 13.80 -13.01 -4.25
C ASN A 85 14.54 -11.77 -4.77
N ILE A 86 14.48 -10.64 -4.05
CA ILE A 86 15.04 -9.36 -4.52
C ILE A 86 15.79 -8.56 -3.45
N GLY A 87 15.97 -9.08 -2.22
CA GLY A 87 16.65 -8.37 -1.14
C GLY A 87 15.88 -7.15 -0.64
N ARG A 88 14.54 -7.19 -0.70
CA ARG A 88 13.69 -6.08 -0.24
C ARG A 88 13.72 -5.97 1.29
N LYS A 89 13.84 -4.75 1.80
CA LYS A 89 13.85 -4.42 3.24
C LYS A 89 12.46 -3.99 3.70
N ARG A 90 12.18 -4.14 4.99
CA ARG A 90 10.97 -3.65 5.68
C ARG A 90 11.34 -3.02 7.01
N GLU A 91 10.71 -1.92 7.38
CA GLU A 91 10.98 -1.21 8.63
C GLU A 91 9.72 -0.50 9.14
N TRP A 92 9.57 -0.46 10.46
CA TRP A 92 8.49 0.25 11.14
C TRP A 92 8.84 1.73 11.27
N PHE A 93 7.93 2.59 10.87
CA PHE A 93 8.07 4.05 10.96
C PHE A 93 6.94 4.63 11.79
N LYS A 94 7.24 5.65 12.59
CA LYS A 94 6.20 6.53 13.12
C LYS A 94 5.51 7.26 11.96
N ILE A 95 4.25 7.64 12.13
CA ILE A 95 3.48 8.29 11.05
C ILE A 95 4.18 9.54 10.51
N ASP A 96 4.70 10.41 11.38
CA ASP A 96 5.40 11.63 10.94
C ASP A 96 6.69 11.32 10.15
N ASP A 97 7.45 10.31 10.60
CA ASP A 97 8.67 9.86 9.91
C ASP A 97 8.34 9.23 8.55
N ALA A 98 7.27 8.42 8.49
CA ALA A 98 6.76 7.79 7.27
C ALA A 98 6.38 8.85 6.22
N ILE A 99 5.66 9.89 6.63
CA ILE A 99 5.31 11.03 5.77
C ILE A 99 6.58 11.68 5.23
N GLN A 100 7.58 11.94 6.09
CA GLN A 100 8.81 12.61 5.69
C GLN A 100 9.59 11.80 4.64
N VAL A 101 9.77 10.49 4.85
CA VAL A 101 10.52 9.65 3.89
C VAL A 101 9.78 9.47 2.57
N LEU A 102 8.44 9.47 2.59
CA LEU A 102 7.63 9.32 1.38
C LEU A 102 7.54 10.62 0.58
N ARG A 103 7.43 11.78 1.24
CA ARG A 103 7.15 13.07 0.58
C ARG A 103 8.15 13.43 -0.53
N CYS A 104 9.42 13.05 -0.36
CA CYS A 104 10.46 13.36 -1.35
C CYS A 104 10.32 12.59 -2.68
N HIS A 105 9.70 11.39 -2.67
CA HIS A 105 9.79 10.46 -3.81
C HIS A 105 8.47 9.74 -4.16
N LYS A 106 7.49 9.82 -3.26
CA LYS A 106 6.13 9.27 -3.34
C LYS A 106 5.16 10.21 -2.59
N PRO A 107 5.06 11.50 -2.99
CA PRO A 107 4.21 12.46 -2.30
C PRO A 107 2.74 12.01 -2.24
N VAL A 108 2.28 11.31 -3.27
CA VAL A 108 0.94 10.72 -3.37
C VAL A 108 0.71 9.65 -2.28
N GLN A 109 1.72 8.83 -1.94
CA GLN A 109 1.59 7.90 -0.81
C GLN A 109 1.65 8.60 0.55
N ALA A 110 2.33 9.75 0.66
CA ALA A 110 2.37 10.52 1.90
C ALA A 110 0.98 11.06 2.26
N THR A 111 0.14 11.40 1.26
CA THR A 111 -1.22 11.89 1.52
C THR A 111 -2.15 10.83 2.11
N TYR A 112 -1.83 9.54 1.99
CA TYR A 112 -2.59 8.48 2.69
C TYR A 112 -2.63 8.68 4.21
N PHE A 113 -1.50 9.11 4.78
CA PHE A 113 -1.36 9.34 6.22
C PHE A 113 -1.96 10.67 6.65
N GLU A 114 -1.95 11.67 5.77
CA GLU A 114 -2.62 12.96 6.01
C GLU A 114 -4.14 12.76 6.08
N ALA A 115 -4.71 12.00 5.13
CA ALA A 115 -6.14 11.66 5.13
C ALA A 115 -6.56 10.83 6.36
N LEU A 116 -5.70 9.91 6.83
CA LEU A 116 -5.94 9.16 8.07
C LEU A 116 -6.08 10.10 9.27
N ARG A 117 -5.14 11.05 9.43
CA ARG A 117 -5.16 12.04 10.52
C ARG A 117 -6.41 12.91 10.49
N GLU A 118 -6.86 13.33 9.30
CA GLU A 118 -8.08 14.11 9.14
C GLU A 118 -9.33 13.31 9.53
N SER A 119 -9.35 11.99 9.24
CA SER A 119 -10.46 11.12 9.65
C SER A 119 -10.57 10.94 11.18
N CYS A 120 -9.45 10.92 11.91
CA CYS A 120 -9.43 10.83 13.37
C CYS A 120 -9.91 12.12 14.07
N LEU A 121 -9.80 13.28 13.43
CA LEU A 121 -10.21 14.58 14.01
C LEU A 121 -11.71 14.86 13.84
N THR A 122 -12.40 14.15 12.94
CA THR A 122 -13.79 14.43 12.57
C THR A 122 -14.81 13.51 13.23
N SER A 123 -14.38 12.55 14.07
CA SER A 123 -15.27 11.55 14.67
C SER A 123 -16.10 12.10 15.84
N ASN A 124 -17.08 12.95 15.55
CA ASN A 124 -18.32 13.10 16.34
C ASN A 124 -19.34 12.04 15.89
N GLY A 125 -18.95 10.76 15.91
CA GLY A 125 -19.90 9.64 15.84
C GLY A 125 -20.57 9.35 14.49
N THR A 126 -19.97 9.69 13.34
CA THR A 126 -20.47 9.18 12.04
C THR A 126 -19.31 8.87 11.09
N PRO A 127 -19.06 7.59 10.73
CA PRO A 127 -18.04 7.25 9.75
C PRO A 127 -18.57 7.48 8.34
N LEU A 128 -17.80 8.22 7.52
CA LEU A 128 -18.11 8.43 6.10
C LEU A 128 -17.81 7.15 5.31
N VAL A 129 -18.78 6.26 5.25
CA VAL A 129 -18.86 5.21 4.23
C VAL A 129 -19.52 5.82 3.00
N ALA A 130 -18.76 6.10 1.94
CA ALA A 130 -19.34 6.27 0.61
C ALA A 130 -19.37 4.90 -0.08
N THR A 131 -20.43 4.15 0.25
CA THR A 131 -20.89 2.94 -0.44
C THR A 131 -21.25 3.26 -1.89
N ILE A 132 -20.70 2.50 -2.84
CA ILE A 132 -21.48 1.74 -3.82
C ILE A 132 -20.70 0.41 -3.98
N GLY A 133 -21.07 -0.75 -3.45
CA GLY A 133 -22.26 -1.24 -2.76
C GLY A 133 -21.89 -2.38 -1.78
N GLY A 134 -22.77 -2.64 -0.81
CA GLY A 134 -22.97 -3.96 -0.19
C GLY A 134 -21.91 -4.52 0.78
N ASP A 135 -22.15 -4.27 2.07
CA ASP A 135 -21.94 -5.15 3.23
C ASP A 135 -20.55 -5.69 3.62
N LEU A 136 -20.10 -5.16 4.77
CA LEU A 136 -19.33 -5.81 5.86
C LEU A 136 -17.87 -6.22 5.61
N SER A 137 -16.94 -5.27 5.75
CA SER A 137 -15.64 -5.39 6.46
C SER A 137 -14.84 -4.07 6.32
N PRO A 138 -14.19 -3.53 7.37
CA PRO A 138 -13.45 -2.27 7.29
C PRO A 138 -12.17 -2.48 6.48
N THR A 139 -12.30 -2.29 5.17
CA THR A 139 -11.20 -2.42 4.24
C THR A 139 -11.03 -1.08 3.54
N TYR A 140 -9.98 -0.36 3.91
CA TYR A 140 -9.66 0.94 3.36
C TYR A 140 -9.04 0.74 1.96
N SER A 141 -9.90 0.75 0.94
CA SER A 141 -9.44 0.76 -0.45
C SER A 141 -9.21 2.18 -0.92
N ILE A 142 -7.96 2.64 -0.84
CA ILE A 142 -7.57 3.95 -1.38
C ILE A 142 -7.05 3.74 -2.80
N ASN A 143 -7.89 4.07 -3.78
CA ASN A 143 -7.56 4.07 -5.20
C ASN A 143 -6.75 5.34 -5.51
N GLN A 144 -5.44 5.20 -5.77
CA GLN A 144 -4.62 6.31 -6.28
C GLN A 144 -3.95 5.95 -7.61
N SER A 145 -4.36 6.69 -8.62
CA SER A 145 -3.71 6.82 -9.91
C SER A 145 -2.43 7.65 -9.75
N SER A 146 -1.33 7.15 -10.33
CA SER A 146 -0.11 7.94 -10.50
C SER A 146 0.43 7.70 -11.88
N VAL A 147 0.40 8.75 -12.69
CA VAL A 147 0.96 8.81 -14.03
C VAL A 147 2.49 8.71 -13.93
N SER A 148 3.07 7.61 -14.38
CA SER A 148 4.48 7.60 -14.75
C SER A 148 4.56 7.85 -16.25
N GLY A 149 4.66 9.14 -16.62
CA GLY A 149 5.09 9.53 -17.96
C GLY A 149 6.50 8.98 -18.20
N ILE A 150 6.61 8.01 -19.10
CA ILE A 150 7.88 7.57 -19.66
C ILE A 150 7.90 8.10 -21.08
N ARG A 151 8.82 9.03 -21.32
CA ARG A 151 9.34 9.37 -22.65
C ARG A 151 10.53 8.47 -22.94
#